data_AF-A0A1V6ABC5-F1
#
_entry.id   AF-A0A1V6ABC5-F1
#
_cell.length_a   1.000
_cell.length_b   1.000
_cell.length_c   1.000
_cell.angle_alpha   90.00
_cell.angle_beta   90.00
_cell.angle_gamma   90.00
#
_symmetry.space_group_name_H-M   'P 1'
#
loop_
_entity.id
_entity.type
_entity.pdbx_description
1 polymer ?
#
loop_
_entity_poly.entity_id
_entity_poly.type
_entity_poly.pdbx_seq_one_letter_code
_entity_poly.pdbx_strand_id
1 'polypeptide(L)'
;MKDDIIKSFAKNREDAFDALHLRAREKKVLFGLIFVLLITLVYEFREPIYNEIVGVYAEEELLQLQTKTKFRTTDLKGLRKLTEKISEEFPQFSVRIQRELDNLNEIIKFAEDKKEKENFEKFAYVLNSLYRFAKHPATVKNKRAEDLEKEVGRVASKAGVELSSDDEILPLVFDKKIEPGTINKRNLFEYGEI
;
A
#
# COMPACT_ATOMS: atom_id res chain seq x y z
N MET A 1 -66.68 -48.96 38.33
CA MET A 1 -66.39 -49.48 36.97
C MET A 1 -66.46 -48.41 35.87
N LYS A 2 -67.57 -47.67 35.68
CA LYS A 2 -67.58 -46.52 34.73
C LYS A 2 -66.67 -45.37 35.18
N ASP A 3 -66.65 -45.07 36.48
CA ASP A 3 -65.85 -43.96 37.01
C ASP A 3 -64.33 -44.24 37.00
N ASP A 4 -63.93 -45.51 37.09
CA ASP A 4 -62.52 -45.91 37.05
C ASP A 4 -61.93 -45.77 35.64
N ILE A 5 -62.74 -46.04 34.61
CA ILE A 5 -62.36 -45.88 33.21
C ILE A 5 -62.19 -44.38 32.89
N ILE A 6 -63.09 -43.52 33.38
CA ILE A 6 -62.99 -42.07 33.16
C ILE A 6 -61.72 -41.50 33.84
N LYS A 7 -61.41 -41.95 35.06
CA LYS A 7 -60.17 -41.58 35.76
C LYS A 7 -58.91 -42.05 35.02
N SER A 8 -58.89 -43.26 34.46
CA SER A 8 -57.75 -43.74 33.67
C SER A 8 -57.56 -42.96 32.37
N PHE A 9 -58.66 -42.55 31.71
CA PHE A 9 -58.57 -41.73 30.51
C PHE A 9 -58.12 -40.29 30.78
N ALA A 10 -58.55 -39.70 31.91
CA ALA A 10 -58.10 -38.38 32.33
C ALA A 10 -56.59 -38.39 32.64
N LYS A 11 -56.12 -39.41 33.36
CA LYS A 11 -54.69 -39.59 33.67
C LYS A 11 -53.82 -39.79 32.43
N ASN A 12 -54.25 -40.64 31.49
CA ASN A 12 -53.52 -40.84 30.23
C ASN A 12 -53.41 -39.56 29.38
N ARG A 13 -54.40 -38.65 29.46
CA ARG A 13 -54.32 -37.35 28.78
C ARG A 13 -53.31 -36.43 29.46
N GLU A 14 -53.31 -36.38 30.79
CA GLU A 14 -52.36 -35.58 31.58
C GLU A 14 -50.92 -36.04 31.34
N ASP A 15 -50.67 -37.35 31.39
CA ASP A 15 -49.35 -37.94 31.10
C ASP A 15 -48.90 -37.64 29.64
N ALA A 16 -49.83 -37.61 28.68
CA ALA A 16 -49.53 -37.25 27.30
C ALA A 16 -49.19 -35.76 27.13
N PHE A 17 -49.86 -34.87 27.86
CA PHE A 17 -49.54 -33.43 27.87
C PHE A 17 -48.20 -33.14 28.54
N ASP A 18 -47.87 -33.84 29.61
CA ASP A 18 -46.56 -33.73 30.29
C ASP A 18 -45.42 -34.23 29.40
N ALA A 19 -45.61 -35.35 28.70
CA ALA A 19 -44.65 -35.85 27.72
C ALA A 19 -44.44 -34.86 26.56
N LEU A 20 -45.49 -34.15 26.10
CA LEU A 20 -45.38 -33.10 25.10
C LEU A 20 -44.64 -31.86 25.61
N HIS A 21 -44.89 -31.45 26.87
CA HIS A 21 -44.18 -30.34 27.50
C HIS A 21 -42.70 -30.65 27.74
N LEU A 22 -42.38 -31.89 28.12
CA LEU A 22 -41.01 -32.36 28.29
C LEU A 22 -40.24 -32.27 26.96
N ARG A 23 -40.83 -32.79 25.87
CA ARG A 23 -40.25 -32.70 24.52
C ARG A 23 -40.10 -31.26 24.03
N ALA A 24 -41.04 -30.37 24.36
CA ALA A 24 -40.95 -28.95 24.00
C ALA A 24 -39.81 -28.24 24.75
N ARG A 25 -39.58 -28.60 26.03
CA ARG A 25 -38.48 -28.08 26.84
C ARG A 25 -37.13 -28.59 26.34
N GLU A 26 -37.03 -29.88 26.02
CA GLU A 26 -35.84 -30.49 25.41
C GLU A 26 -35.47 -29.81 24.09
N LYS A 27 -36.46 -29.53 23.22
CA LYS A 27 -36.23 -28.77 21.98
C LYS A 27 -35.69 -27.37 22.25
N LYS A 28 -36.23 -26.63 23.22
CA LYS A 28 -35.73 -25.29 23.57
C LYS A 28 -34.29 -25.32 24.07
N VAL A 29 -33.93 -26.30 24.90
CA VAL A 29 -32.56 -26.49 25.39
C VAL A 29 -31.63 -26.83 24.23
N LEU A 30 -32.05 -27.70 23.31
CA LEU A 30 -31.29 -28.03 22.11
C LEU A 30 -31.06 -26.80 21.22
N PHE A 31 -32.09 -25.99 20.98
CA PHE A 31 -31.94 -24.73 20.24
C PHE A 31 -31.01 -23.74 20.94
N GLY A 32 -31.06 -23.66 22.28
CA GLY A 32 -30.12 -22.84 23.06
C GLY A 32 -28.67 -23.31 22.92
N LEU A 33 -28.44 -24.62 22.99
CA LEU A 33 -27.11 -25.22 22.77
C LEU A 33 -26.59 -24.97 21.35
N ILE A 34 -27.44 -25.12 20.33
CA ILE A 34 -27.09 -24.82 18.93
C ILE A 34 -26.75 -23.33 18.78
N PHE A 35 -27.50 -22.44 19.41
CA PHE A 35 -27.25 -21.01 19.36
C PHE A 35 -25.90 -20.62 20.00
N VAL A 36 -25.58 -21.20 21.16
CA VAL A 36 -24.28 -21.01 21.82
C VAL A 36 -23.15 -21.57 20.94
N LEU A 37 -23.35 -22.73 20.32
CA LEU A 37 -22.37 -23.34 19.41
C LEU A 37 -22.11 -22.44 18.19
N LEU A 38 -23.16 -21.87 17.58
CA LEU A 38 -23.03 -20.96 16.44
C LEU A 38 -22.27 -19.68 16.81
N ILE A 39 -22.58 -19.07 17.96
CA ILE A 39 -21.83 -17.89 18.45
C ILE A 39 -20.36 -18.24 18.69
N THR A 40 -20.09 -19.41 19.26
CA THR A 40 -18.73 -19.86 19.56
C THR A 40 -17.93 -20.07 18.27
N LEU A 41 -18.55 -20.69 17.25
CA LEU A 41 -17.94 -20.82 15.92
C LEU A 41 -17.64 -19.46 15.29
N VAL A 42 -18.59 -18.52 15.30
CA VAL A 42 -18.34 -17.17 14.77
C VAL A 42 -17.21 -16.46 15.53
N TYR A 43 -17.10 -16.68 16.84
CA TYR A 43 -16.03 -16.11 17.65
C TYR A 43 -14.65 -16.72 17.35
N GLU A 44 -14.56 -18.04 17.18
CA GLU A 44 -13.31 -18.72 16.84
C GLU A 44 -12.87 -18.45 15.40
N PHE A 45 -13.81 -18.45 14.46
CA PHE A 45 -13.53 -18.17 13.04
C PHE A 45 -13.61 -16.68 12.69
N ARG A 46 -13.57 -15.79 13.69
CA ARG A 46 -13.63 -14.34 13.46
C ARG A 46 -12.49 -13.86 12.58
N GLU A 47 -11.27 -14.35 12.77
CA GLU A 47 -10.08 -13.90 12.03
C GLU A 47 -10.16 -14.22 10.53
N PRO A 48 -10.44 -15.47 10.10
CA PRO A 48 -10.60 -15.76 8.68
C PRO A 48 -11.81 -15.06 8.06
N ILE A 49 -12.95 -14.98 8.75
CA ILE A 49 -14.15 -14.30 8.23
C ILE A 49 -13.91 -12.79 8.09
N TYR A 50 -13.23 -12.17 9.07
CA TYR A 50 -12.88 -10.76 9.01
C TYR A 50 -11.81 -10.49 7.95
N ASN A 51 -10.81 -11.37 7.79
CA ASN A 51 -9.81 -11.24 6.74
C ASN A 51 -10.39 -11.45 5.33
N GLU A 52 -11.41 -12.28 5.15
CA GLU A 52 -12.04 -12.49 3.85
C GLU A 52 -13.01 -11.36 3.49
N ILE A 53 -13.74 -10.81 4.46
CA ILE A 53 -14.64 -9.67 4.23
C ILE A 53 -13.83 -8.36 4.17
N VAL A 54 -13.01 -8.08 5.16
CA VAL A 54 -12.21 -6.85 5.22
C VAL A 54 -11.02 -6.90 4.28
N GLY A 55 -10.42 -8.06 3.99
CA GLY A 55 -9.35 -8.14 2.98
C GLY A 55 -9.81 -7.71 1.59
N VAL A 56 -11.03 -8.09 1.19
CA VAL A 56 -11.61 -7.72 -0.11
C VAL A 56 -11.96 -6.22 -0.16
N TYR A 57 -12.50 -5.64 0.92
CA TYR A 57 -12.85 -4.22 0.96
C TYR A 57 -11.65 -3.30 1.26
N ALA A 58 -10.68 -3.75 2.05
CA ALA A 58 -9.47 -3.00 2.38
C ALA A 58 -8.50 -2.97 1.19
N GLU A 59 -8.43 -4.03 0.36
CA GLU A 59 -7.72 -3.93 -0.92
C GLU A 59 -8.36 -2.89 -1.83
N GLU A 60 -9.69 -2.81 -1.90
CA GLU A 60 -10.38 -1.79 -2.70
C GLU A 60 -10.18 -0.36 -2.15
N GLU A 61 -10.22 -0.14 -0.84
CA GLU A 61 -9.94 1.17 -0.25
C GLU A 61 -8.47 1.56 -0.35
N LEU A 62 -7.52 0.63 -0.20
CA LEU A 62 -6.10 0.86 -0.44
C LEU A 62 -5.81 1.13 -1.93
N LEU A 63 -6.47 0.42 -2.84
CA LEU A 63 -6.42 0.68 -4.28
C LEU A 63 -7.06 2.02 -4.64
N GLN A 64 -8.10 2.47 -3.91
CA GLN A 64 -8.77 3.77 -4.09
C GLN A 64 -7.95 4.93 -3.51
N LEU A 65 -7.21 4.71 -2.41
CA LEU A 65 -6.23 5.67 -1.90
C LEU A 65 -5.00 5.78 -2.82
N GLN A 66 -4.58 4.68 -3.46
CA GLN A 66 -3.50 4.69 -4.45
C GLN A 66 -3.90 5.24 -5.84
N THR A 67 -5.18 5.30 -6.20
CA THR A 67 -5.65 5.70 -7.56
C THR A 67 -5.86 7.21 -7.75
N LYS A 68 -5.23 8.05 -6.92
CA LYS A 68 -5.10 9.49 -7.20
C LYS A 68 -3.66 9.98 -7.09
N THR A 69 -2.76 9.28 -7.76
CA THR A 69 -1.48 9.84 -8.20
C THR A 69 -1.71 10.95 -9.24
N LYS A 70 -2.14 12.12 -8.76
CA LYS A 70 -2.37 13.31 -9.58
C LYS A 70 -1.05 14.05 -9.87
N PHE A 71 -0.07 13.40 -10.49
CA PHE A 71 1.04 14.16 -11.08
C PHE A 71 0.62 14.66 -12.47
N ARG A 72 0.63 15.99 -12.64
CA ARG A 72 0.36 16.62 -13.94
C ARG A 72 1.62 16.53 -14.79
N THR A 73 1.47 16.19 -16.07
CA THR A 73 2.58 16.21 -17.05
C THR A 73 3.29 17.56 -17.11
N THR A 74 2.60 18.65 -16.80
CA THR A 74 3.19 20.00 -16.66
C THR A 74 4.21 20.10 -15.53
N ASP A 75 3.92 19.50 -14.38
CA ASP A 75 4.84 19.49 -13.23
C ASP A 75 6.09 18.64 -13.56
N LEU A 76 5.91 17.49 -14.24
CA LEU A 76 7.02 16.64 -14.69
C LEU A 76 7.92 17.30 -15.73
N LYS A 77 7.34 18.03 -16.70
CA LYS A 77 8.09 18.81 -17.70
C LYS A 77 8.88 19.96 -17.05
N GLY A 78 8.35 20.56 -15.99
CA GLY A 78 9.05 21.56 -15.18
C GLY A 78 10.27 20.97 -14.49
N LEU A 79 10.08 19.84 -13.81
CA LEU A 79 11.16 19.12 -13.12
C LEU A 79 12.26 18.69 -14.10
N ARG A 80 11.90 18.13 -15.27
CA ARG A 80 12.86 17.74 -16.31
C ARG A 80 13.75 18.91 -16.74
N LYS A 81 13.16 20.08 -17.05
CA LYS A 81 13.94 21.27 -17.47
C LYS A 81 14.90 21.74 -16.39
N LEU A 82 14.52 21.61 -15.12
CA LEU A 82 15.38 21.96 -14.00
C LEU A 82 16.55 20.97 -13.87
N THR A 83 16.26 19.67 -14.00
CA THR A 83 17.27 18.60 -14.01
C THR A 83 18.24 18.73 -15.19
N GLU A 84 17.80 19.16 -16.38
CA GLU A 84 18.68 19.43 -17.53
C GLU A 84 19.70 20.53 -17.21
N LYS A 85 19.26 21.64 -16.59
CA LYS A 85 20.14 22.74 -16.18
C LYS A 85 21.14 22.32 -15.09
N ILE A 86 20.75 21.39 -14.22
CA ILE A 86 21.63 20.80 -13.22
C ILE A 86 22.73 19.98 -13.90
N SER A 87 22.41 19.24 -14.97
CA SER A 87 23.39 18.45 -15.74
C SER A 87 24.54 19.31 -16.29
N GLU A 88 24.21 20.50 -16.81
CA GLU A 88 25.20 21.44 -17.34
C GLU A 88 26.13 22.01 -16.25
N GLU A 89 25.62 22.16 -15.04
CA GLU A 89 26.35 22.78 -13.92
C GLU A 89 27.17 21.77 -13.11
N PHE A 90 26.78 20.50 -13.16
CA PHE A 90 27.39 19.41 -12.43
C PHE A 90 27.83 18.28 -13.39
N PRO A 91 28.80 18.53 -14.30
CA PRO A 91 29.23 17.55 -15.30
C PRO A 91 29.77 16.26 -14.67
N GLN A 92 30.33 16.34 -13.46
CA GLN A 92 30.80 15.19 -12.71
C GLN A 92 29.67 14.22 -12.29
N PHE A 93 28.41 14.65 -12.31
CA PHE A 93 27.23 13.82 -12.05
C PHE A 93 26.40 13.56 -13.31
N SER A 94 26.90 13.94 -14.49
CA SER A 94 26.17 13.92 -15.77
C SER A 94 25.57 12.54 -16.10
N VAL A 95 26.30 11.45 -15.85
CA VAL A 95 25.82 10.08 -16.10
C VAL A 95 24.60 9.75 -15.25
N ARG A 96 24.63 10.11 -13.97
CA ARG A 96 23.49 9.92 -13.06
C ARG A 96 22.31 10.81 -13.46
N ILE A 97 22.57 12.09 -13.69
CA ILE A 97 21.53 13.07 -14.06
C ILE A 97 20.87 12.68 -15.39
N GLN A 98 21.64 12.19 -16.36
CA GLN A 98 21.12 11.72 -17.65
C GLN A 98 20.17 10.54 -17.48
N ARG A 99 20.50 9.55 -16.62
CA ARG A 99 19.56 8.46 -16.29
C ARG A 99 18.26 9.00 -15.70
N GLU A 100 18.33 9.94 -14.77
CA GLU A 100 17.11 10.51 -14.18
C GLU A 100 16.27 11.28 -15.22
N LEU A 101 16.92 11.95 -16.18
CA LEU A 101 16.24 12.59 -17.31
C LEU A 101 15.54 11.58 -18.23
N ASP A 102 16.18 10.45 -18.52
CA ASP A 102 15.60 9.38 -19.33
C ASP A 102 14.40 8.74 -18.61
N ASN A 103 14.55 8.47 -17.31
CA ASN A 103 13.45 7.98 -16.47
C ASN A 103 12.30 8.99 -16.40
N LEU A 104 12.57 10.29 -16.25
CA LEU A 104 11.54 11.34 -16.30
C LEU A 104 10.83 11.37 -17.65
N ASN A 105 11.55 11.22 -18.76
CA ASN A 105 10.95 11.18 -20.10
C ASN A 105 10.03 9.98 -20.28
N GLU A 106 10.41 8.82 -19.77
CA GLU A 106 9.55 7.65 -19.76
C GLU A 106 8.29 7.88 -18.92
N ILE A 107 8.43 8.38 -17.68
CA ILE A 107 7.28 8.70 -16.81
C ILE A 107 6.34 9.72 -17.47
N ILE A 108 6.88 10.73 -18.17
CA ILE A 108 6.09 11.71 -18.93
C ILE A 108 5.29 11.01 -20.04
N LYS A 109 5.92 10.13 -20.83
CA LYS A 109 5.22 9.36 -21.88
C LYS A 109 4.11 8.50 -21.30
N PHE A 110 4.39 7.81 -20.20
CA PHE A 110 3.39 6.95 -19.55
C PHE A 110 2.22 7.72 -18.95
N ALA A 111 2.48 8.92 -18.41
CA ALA A 111 1.44 9.83 -17.94
C ALA A 111 0.58 10.38 -19.11
N GLU A 112 1.17 10.59 -20.29
CA GLU A 112 0.43 10.95 -21.50
C GLU A 112 -0.41 9.78 -22.02
N ASP A 113 0.08 8.54 -21.91
CA ASP A 113 -0.59 7.30 -22.37
C ASP A 113 -1.63 6.73 -21.39
N LYS A 114 -1.85 7.38 -20.23
CA LYS A 114 -2.76 6.94 -19.13
C LYS A 114 -2.46 5.54 -18.58
N LYS A 115 -1.21 5.06 -18.69
CA LYS A 115 -0.75 3.78 -18.10
C LYS A 115 -0.12 4.03 -16.72
N GLU A 116 -0.93 4.54 -15.78
CA GLU A 116 -0.44 5.13 -14.53
C GLU A 116 0.02 4.10 -13.47
N LYS A 117 -0.54 2.87 -13.47
CA LYS A 117 -0.31 1.89 -12.40
C LYS A 117 1.11 1.32 -12.32
N GLU A 118 1.82 1.18 -13.44
CA GLU A 118 3.18 0.58 -13.47
C GLU A 118 4.30 1.58 -13.17
N ASN A 119 4.02 2.88 -13.04
CA ASN A 119 5.08 3.90 -12.98
C ASN A 119 5.21 4.64 -11.65
N PHE A 120 4.36 4.38 -10.68
CA PHE A 120 4.45 5.10 -9.41
C PHE A 120 5.75 4.80 -8.66
N GLU A 121 6.19 3.53 -8.64
CA GLU A 121 7.45 3.14 -8.00
C GLU A 121 8.65 3.78 -8.70
N LYS A 122 8.67 3.76 -10.04
CA LYS A 122 9.71 4.41 -10.85
C LYS A 122 9.72 5.93 -10.64
N PHE A 123 8.56 6.55 -10.52
CA PHE A 123 8.42 7.96 -10.22
C PHE A 123 8.91 8.32 -8.81
N ALA A 124 8.50 7.55 -7.80
CA ALA A 124 8.97 7.72 -6.42
C ALA A 124 10.49 7.53 -6.32
N TYR A 125 11.05 6.59 -7.09
CA TYR A 125 12.49 6.38 -7.22
C TYR A 125 13.22 7.62 -7.76
N VAL A 126 12.78 8.15 -8.90
CA VAL A 126 13.39 9.34 -9.52
C VAL A 126 13.35 10.54 -8.58
N LEU A 127 12.21 10.79 -7.92
CA LEU A 127 12.08 11.89 -6.97
C LEU A 127 13.06 11.73 -5.79
N ASN A 128 13.17 10.54 -5.22
CA ASN A 128 14.13 10.28 -4.15
C ASN A 128 15.58 10.42 -4.63
N SER A 129 15.90 9.98 -5.85
CA SER A 129 17.25 10.14 -6.41
C SER A 129 17.63 11.61 -6.61
N LEU A 130 16.72 12.42 -7.16
CA LEU A 130 16.92 13.86 -7.33
C LEU A 130 16.97 14.61 -5.99
N TYR A 131 16.16 14.20 -5.02
CA TYR A 131 16.19 14.76 -3.67
C TYR A 131 17.53 14.48 -2.98
N ARG A 132 18.01 13.23 -3.04
CA ARG A 132 19.34 12.84 -2.54
C ARG A 132 20.46 13.58 -3.24
N PHE A 133 20.34 13.81 -4.55
CA PHE A 133 21.31 14.62 -5.29
C PHE A 133 21.31 16.07 -4.78
N ALA A 134 20.15 16.69 -4.56
CA ALA A 134 20.06 18.06 -4.07
C ALA A 134 20.58 18.23 -2.64
N LYS A 135 20.42 17.18 -1.81
CA LYS A 135 20.95 17.11 -0.44
C LYS A 135 22.40 16.66 -0.33
N HIS A 136 23.05 16.33 -1.44
CA HIS A 136 24.43 15.83 -1.40
C HIS A 136 25.41 16.93 -0.93
N PRO A 137 26.41 16.65 -0.08
CA PRO A 137 27.34 17.66 0.42
C PRO A 137 28.07 18.47 -0.67
N ALA A 138 28.25 17.88 -1.85
CA ALA A 138 28.87 18.53 -3.02
C ALA A 138 27.95 19.55 -3.72
N THR A 139 26.64 19.51 -3.49
CA THR A 139 25.63 20.29 -4.22
C THR A 139 24.82 21.21 -3.30
N VAL A 140 24.73 20.93 -1.99
CA VAL A 140 23.90 21.63 -0.98
C VAL A 140 24.05 23.15 -0.95
N LYS A 141 25.20 23.71 -1.36
CA LYS A 141 25.43 25.17 -1.35
C LYS A 141 25.11 25.86 -2.68
N ASN A 142 24.55 25.13 -3.64
CA ASN A 142 24.24 25.64 -4.97
C ASN A 142 22.76 26.03 -5.07
N LYS A 143 22.49 27.24 -5.55
CA LYS A 143 21.14 27.78 -5.70
C LYS A 143 20.24 26.89 -6.59
N ARG A 144 20.76 26.31 -7.67
CA ARG A 144 19.99 25.42 -8.54
C ARG A 144 19.67 24.10 -7.84
N ALA A 145 20.58 23.58 -7.02
CA ALA A 145 20.31 22.40 -6.20
C ALA A 145 19.23 22.67 -5.14
N GLU A 146 19.22 23.86 -4.53
CA GLU A 146 18.13 24.29 -3.64
C GLU A 146 16.79 24.42 -4.38
N ASP A 147 16.80 24.97 -5.60
CA ASP A 147 15.60 25.09 -6.44
C ASP A 147 15.09 23.70 -6.84
N LEU A 148 15.99 22.75 -7.14
CA LEU A 148 15.66 21.35 -7.40
C LEU A 148 15.04 20.68 -6.17
N GLU A 149 15.62 20.89 -4.99
CA GLU A 149 15.09 20.36 -3.73
C GLU A 149 13.63 20.81 -3.52
N LYS A 150 13.37 22.11 -3.66
CA LYS A 150 12.02 22.69 -3.49
C LYS A 150 11.03 22.14 -4.51
N GLU A 151 11.45 22.02 -5.76
CA GLU A 151 10.59 21.53 -6.83
C GLU A 151 10.27 20.05 -6.66
N VAL A 152 11.26 19.23 -6.31
CA VAL A 152 11.08 17.81 -5.97
C VAL A 152 10.14 17.65 -4.77
N GLY A 153 10.33 18.43 -3.71
CA GLY A 153 9.44 18.44 -2.53
C GLY A 153 7.99 18.82 -2.88
N ARG A 154 7.80 19.82 -3.74
CA ARG A 154 6.47 20.24 -4.23
C ARG A 154 5.79 19.13 -5.02
N VAL A 155 6.53 18.47 -5.91
CA VAL A 155 6.02 17.38 -6.75
C VAL A 155 5.71 16.13 -5.92
N ALA A 156 6.58 15.77 -4.98
CA ALA A 156 6.39 14.66 -4.06
C ALA A 156 5.14 14.85 -3.17
N SER A 157 4.99 16.04 -2.58
CA SER A 157 3.84 16.37 -1.71
C SER A 157 2.51 16.26 -2.44
N LYS A 158 2.46 16.70 -3.71
CA LYS A 158 1.26 16.58 -4.55
C LYS A 158 0.93 15.13 -4.91
N ALA A 159 1.96 14.30 -5.04
CA ALA A 159 1.85 12.92 -5.47
C ALA A 159 1.67 11.93 -4.31
N GLY A 160 1.78 12.38 -3.06
CA GLY A 160 1.78 11.50 -1.89
C GLY A 160 3.02 10.62 -1.79
N VAL A 161 4.16 11.07 -2.35
CA VAL A 161 5.44 10.36 -2.24
C VAL A 161 6.18 10.84 -1.01
N GLU A 162 6.54 9.92 -0.13
CA GLU A 162 7.45 10.20 0.97
C GLU A 162 8.89 10.29 0.44
N LEU A 163 9.54 11.41 0.72
CA LEU A 163 10.95 11.62 0.41
C LEU A 163 11.79 11.17 1.60
N SER A 164 12.64 10.18 1.38
CA SER A 164 13.63 9.76 2.36
C SER A 164 15.00 10.30 1.95
N SER A 165 15.59 11.07 2.86
CA SER A 165 17.00 11.46 2.77
C SER A 165 17.93 10.45 3.41
N ASP A 166 17.47 9.22 3.76
CA ASP A 166 18.24 8.31 4.63
C ASP A 166 19.71 8.27 4.22
N ASP A 167 20.51 8.96 5.04
CA ASP A 167 21.94 9.18 4.95
C ASP A 167 22.67 7.90 5.37
N GLU A 168 22.09 6.72 5.12
CA GLU A 168 22.91 5.53 5.03
C GLU A 168 23.84 5.78 3.85
N ILE A 169 25.10 6.06 4.19
CA ILE A 169 26.24 6.09 3.28
C ILE A 169 26.17 4.79 2.48
N LEU A 170 25.46 4.84 1.34
CA LEU A 170 25.12 3.63 0.61
C LEU A 170 26.43 2.94 0.26
N PRO A 171 26.51 1.60 0.44
CA PRO A 171 27.73 0.86 0.21
C PRO A 171 28.30 1.20 -1.17
N LEU A 172 29.57 1.59 -1.18
CA LEU A 172 30.29 1.91 -2.41
C LEU A 172 30.58 0.59 -3.12
N VAL A 173 30.10 0.45 -4.35
CA VAL A 173 30.31 -0.76 -5.14
C VAL A 173 31.09 -0.43 -6.41
N PHE A 174 32.06 -1.30 -6.70
CA PHE A 174 33.01 -1.17 -7.81
C PHE A 174 32.67 -2.22 -8.87
N ASP A 175 31.49 -2.10 -9.48
CA ASP A 175 31.07 -3.02 -10.53
C ASP A 175 30.50 -2.25 -11.71
N LYS A 176 31.14 -2.41 -12.89
CA LYS A 176 30.68 -1.81 -14.15
C LYS A 176 29.33 -2.36 -14.61
N LYS A 177 28.90 -3.52 -14.08
CA LYS A 177 27.61 -4.16 -14.41
C LYS A 177 26.45 -3.62 -13.58
N ILE A 178 26.71 -2.91 -12.47
CA ILE A 178 25.66 -2.35 -11.64
C ILE A 178 25.21 -1.03 -12.25
N GLU A 179 23.92 -0.93 -12.52
CA GLU A 179 23.36 0.28 -13.08
C GLU A 179 23.55 1.48 -12.13
N PRO A 180 24.11 2.60 -12.62
CA PRO A 180 24.29 3.79 -11.81
C PRO A 180 22.94 4.27 -11.18
N GLY A 181 22.94 4.72 -9.93
CA GLY A 181 21.73 5.18 -9.23
C GLY A 181 20.89 4.10 -8.52
N THR A 182 21.33 2.85 -8.46
CA THR A 182 20.61 1.80 -7.70
C THR A 182 20.35 2.23 -6.24
N ILE A 183 19.10 2.12 -5.77
CA ILE A 183 18.57 2.71 -4.51
C ILE A 183 19.44 2.50 -3.27
N ASN A 184 20.21 1.41 -3.25
CA ASN A 184 20.96 0.94 -2.09
C ASN A 184 22.48 0.90 -2.27
N LYS A 185 23.04 1.48 -3.35
CA LYS A 185 24.49 1.44 -3.63
C LYS A 185 24.97 2.74 -4.26
N ARG A 186 26.18 3.19 -3.92
CA ARG A 186 26.90 4.25 -4.67
C ARG A 186 27.87 3.57 -5.63
N ASN A 187 27.79 3.84 -6.93
CA ASN A 187 28.75 3.33 -7.89
C ASN A 187 29.75 4.44 -8.30
N LEU A 188 31.05 4.16 -8.26
CA LEU A 188 32.08 5.11 -8.72
C LEU A 188 31.98 5.45 -10.20
N PHE A 189 31.40 4.55 -11.00
CA PHE A 189 31.12 4.82 -12.42
C PHE A 189 29.90 5.76 -12.64
N GLU A 190 29.23 6.22 -11.57
CA GLU A 190 28.24 7.31 -11.64
C GLU A 190 28.89 8.68 -11.85
N TYR A 191 30.18 8.79 -11.51
CA TYR A 191 30.95 10.02 -11.62
C TYR A 191 31.70 9.99 -12.94
N GLY A 192 31.50 11.02 -13.76
CA GLY A 192 32.19 11.14 -15.06
C GLY A 192 33.71 11.17 -14.90
N GLU A 193 34.44 10.82 -15.97
CA GLU A 193 35.87 11.09 -16.04
C GLU A 193 36.10 12.60 -15.93
N ILE A 194 36.96 13.00 -14.98
CA ILE A 194 37.42 14.39 -14.79
C ILE A 194 38.42 14.73 -15.89
#